data_AF-A0A0F9CV05-F1
#
_entry.id   AF-A0A0F9CV05-F1
#
_cell.length_a   1.000
_cell.length_b   1.000
_cell.length_c   1.000
_cell.angle_alpha   90.00
_cell.angle_beta   90.00
_cell.angle_gamma   90.00
#
_symmetry.space_group_name_H-M   'P 1'
#
loop_
_entity.id
_entity.type
_entity.pdbx_description
1 polymer ?
#
loop_
_entity_poly.entity_id
_entity_poly.type
_entity_poly.pdbx_seq_one_letter_code
_entity_poly.pdbx_strand_id
1 'polypeptide(L)'
;LEAEGIQRYGASMWAYNFKKLKSLDLLFPEDPFDGYEPQDHIFEISKLVHPSEFNIKFPQLFYEVRHREYKNAWKIYGKQLEQEIAEQVIMTMIASTASGVLQWIPGVGQVLGTLAYIGIYSLLTKFNMDMKRHKAQAIERANTYTPISLEKVAPKSLNERSDAIHGYWEDTTIAALIGHPGAYYTEIQGEANNQMYTAQAIVSPANLLRDNPSKNSKGFTDYVWKNLWDASTINPDLMIGLDFDAVNLDYFLLTTELSSLNDNPDYTFEATAYNDLYNEYRHHTIGYLQQKIAEETNGELSLIKPVIVDGVPQYVFVDGTDAFTQMTMPTSPLYQPVIVSNDLARTPTNIGRIEVKIKTSYTSNTEGISHETIFPEAELFSSKVPLSSHGFEYPIKYIQIDLGEEITSGGQSEFHIVESLVLTHRSNPIDFNDFFYVEFGNIYFKDNIDTMLVSDQAEFDSLISSGQMSAATKKYYRLVIIFDMIVPDSGSETHKRMALSQATAYVIMDYMNQYTFAKSTADMISEIGYTETLTVRSSIISAPASLLGSWA
;
A
#
# COMPACT_ATOMS: atom_id res chain seq x y z
N LEU A 1 14.49 8.97 -35.15
CA LEU A 1 15.93 8.94 -34.77
C LEU A 1 16.89 8.69 -35.94
N GLU A 2 16.50 8.03 -37.05
CA GLU A 2 17.43 7.85 -38.20
C GLU A 2 17.64 9.11 -39.07
N ALA A 3 16.75 10.10 -38.95
CA ALA A 3 16.75 11.29 -39.81
C ALA A 3 17.47 12.52 -39.22
N GLU A 4 17.87 12.51 -37.94
CA GLU A 4 18.50 13.68 -37.31
C GLU A 4 20.02 13.51 -37.21
N GLY A 5 20.75 14.33 -37.98
CA GLY A 5 22.20 14.44 -37.92
C GLY A 5 22.70 15.30 -36.76
N ILE A 6 24.01 15.57 -36.72
CA ILE A 6 24.66 16.40 -35.69
C ILE A 6 24.05 17.80 -35.70
N GLN A 7 23.41 18.20 -34.59
CA GLN A 7 22.96 19.58 -34.40
C GLN A 7 23.94 20.33 -33.48
N ARG A 8 24.23 21.58 -33.87
CA ARG A 8 25.04 22.54 -33.10
C ARG A 8 24.11 23.62 -32.57
N TYR A 9 24.14 23.83 -31.26
CA TYR A 9 23.27 24.78 -30.59
C TYR A 9 24.03 26.06 -30.24
N GLY A 10 23.73 27.15 -30.95
CA GLY A 10 24.15 28.51 -30.56
C GLY A 10 25.66 28.70 -30.32
N ALA A 11 26.01 29.76 -29.60
CA ALA A 11 27.39 30.24 -29.42
C ALA A 11 28.29 29.38 -28.50
N SER A 12 27.80 28.23 -28.01
CA SER A 12 28.63 27.24 -27.32
C SER A 12 29.20 26.24 -28.33
N MET A 13 30.50 25.90 -28.19
CA MET A 13 31.21 24.94 -29.07
C MET A 13 30.76 23.48 -28.89
N TRP A 14 29.47 23.23 -28.67
CA TRP A 14 28.94 21.92 -28.32
C TRP A 14 28.20 21.35 -29.54
N ALA A 15 28.66 20.20 -30.03
CA ALA A 15 28.05 19.45 -31.11
C ALA A 15 27.62 18.09 -30.54
N TYR A 16 26.32 17.82 -30.53
CA TYR A 16 25.77 16.57 -29.99
C TYR A 16 25.32 15.67 -31.13
N ASN A 17 25.79 14.41 -31.12
CA ASN A 17 25.47 13.44 -32.15
C ASN A 17 24.38 12.49 -31.65
N PHE A 18 23.13 12.80 -31.99
CA PHE A 18 21.96 12.05 -31.56
C PHE A 18 21.95 10.58 -32.04
N LYS A 19 22.76 10.21 -33.05
CA LYS A 19 22.97 8.78 -33.40
C LYS A 19 23.65 7.96 -32.30
N LYS A 20 24.43 8.58 -31.41
CA LYS A 20 25.06 7.90 -30.26
C LYS A 20 24.08 7.58 -29.12
N LEU A 21 22.87 8.15 -29.14
CA LEU A 21 21.83 7.82 -28.15
C LEU A 21 21.26 6.41 -28.35
N LYS A 22 21.37 5.83 -29.56
CA LYS A 22 20.93 4.46 -29.84
C LYS A 22 21.89 3.40 -29.26
N SER A 23 23.14 3.77 -29.00
CA SER A 23 24.15 2.94 -28.34
C SER A 23 24.27 3.21 -26.84
N LEU A 24 23.38 4.05 -26.29
CA LEU A 24 23.24 4.25 -24.86
C LEU A 24 22.23 3.21 -24.36
N ASP A 25 22.74 2.10 -23.82
CA ASP A 25 21.97 1.03 -23.18
C ASP A 25 20.98 1.53 -22.11
N LEU A 26 21.13 2.78 -21.63
CA LEU A 26 20.17 3.45 -20.74
C LEU A 26 18.79 3.67 -21.39
N LEU A 27 18.77 4.04 -22.67
CA LEU A 27 17.55 4.45 -23.36
C LEU A 27 16.83 3.25 -24.00
N PHE A 28 17.58 2.18 -24.25
CA PHE A 28 17.10 0.92 -24.82
C PHE A 28 17.94 -0.23 -24.25
N PRO A 29 17.70 -0.66 -23.01
CA PRO A 29 18.44 -1.79 -22.44
C PRO A 29 18.20 -3.03 -23.31
N GLU A 30 19.27 -3.74 -23.65
CA GLU A 30 19.14 -5.08 -24.23
C GLU A 30 18.46 -5.99 -23.19
N ASP A 31 17.44 -6.71 -23.66
CA ASP A 31 16.62 -7.60 -22.86
C ASP A 31 17.52 -8.55 -22.06
N PRO A 32 17.52 -8.50 -20.71
CA PRO A 32 18.53 -9.18 -19.89
C PRO A 32 18.34 -10.70 -19.83
N PHE A 33 17.38 -11.28 -20.56
CA PHE A 33 17.10 -12.71 -20.57
C PHE A 33 18.21 -13.50 -21.27
N ASP A 34 19.03 -14.20 -20.48
CA ASP A 34 19.92 -15.25 -20.96
C ASP A 34 19.20 -16.61 -21.17
N GLY A 35 17.91 -16.68 -20.83
CA GLY A 35 17.05 -17.83 -21.07
C GLY A 35 17.28 -19.05 -20.18
N TYR A 36 18.09 -18.98 -19.12
CA TYR A 36 18.45 -20.16 -18.31
C TYR A 36 18.53 -19.95 -16.78
N GLU A 37 17.94 -18.92 -16.21
CA GLU A 37 17.64 -18.92 -14.76
C GLU A 37 16.28 -19.61 -14.51
N PRO A 38 16.17 -20.56 -13.57
CA PRO A 38 14.88 -21.09 -13.15
C PRO A 38 14.05 -19.92 -12.62
N GLN A 39 12.98 -19.56 -13.33
CA GLN A 39 12.09 -18.49 -12.91
C GLN A 39 11.39 -18.94 -11.62
N ASP A 40 11.53 -18.14 -10.56
CA ASP A 40 10.85 -18.40 -9.29
C ASP A 40 9.35 -18.59 -9.57
N HIS A 41 8.81 -19.76 -9.22
CA HIS A 41 7.42 -20.12 -9.45
C HIS A 41 6.64 -20.15 -8.13
N ILE A 42 5.31 -20.18 -8.21
CA ILE A 42 4.45 -20.37 -7.02
C ILE A 42 4.78 -21.67 -6.25
N PHE A 43 5.51 -22.60 -6.87
CA PHE A 43 6.06 -23.81 -6.24
C PHE A 43 7.21 -23.53 -5.25
N GLU A 44 7.73 -22.32 -5.21
CA GLU A 44 8.79 -21.90 -4.29
C GLU A 44 8.25 -21.31 -2.98
N ILE A 45 6.95 -21.41 -2.73
CA ILE A 45 6.32 -21.10 -1.43
C ILE A 45 7.10 -21.72 -0.25
N SER A 46 7.74 -22.89 -0.43
CA SER A 46 8.56 -23.49 0.62
C SER A 46 9.73 -22.59 1.07
N LYS A 47 10.25 -21.73 0.18
CA LYS A 47 11.32 -20.76 0.48
C LYS A 47 10.89 -19.69 1.50
N LEU A 48 9.59 -19.54 1.77
CA LEU A 48 9.06 -18.64 2.81
C LEU A 48 9.44 -19.11 4.22
N VAL A 49 9.57 -20.42 4.41
CA VAL A 49 9.71 -21.04 5.73
C VAL A 49 11.12 -21.57 5.98
N HIS A 50 11.81 -21.98 4.92
CA HIS A 50 13.18 -22.49 5.04
C HIS A 50 14.17 -21.34 5.29
N PRO A 51 15.03 -21.43 6.32
CA PRO A 51 16.10 -20.47 6.51
C PRO A 51 17.11 -20.60 5.36
N SER A 52 17.69 -19.47 4.93
CA SER A 52 18.74 -19.46 3.92
C SER A 52 19.99 -20.21 4.40
N GLU A 53 20.58 -21.02 3.52
CA GLU A 53 21.85 -21.71 3.79
C GLU A 53 23.03 -20.74 3.97
N PHE A 54 22.93 -19.55 3.36
CA PHE A 54 23.97 -18.53 3.41
C PHE A 54 23.80 -17.55 4.57
N ASN A 55 22.57 -17.38 5.06
CA ASN A 55 22.27 -16.56 6.23
C ASN A 55 21.00 -17.05 6.94
N ILE A 56 21.18 -17.87 7.98
CA ILE A 56 20.08 -18.50 8.73
C ILE A 56 19.10 -17.50 9.39
N LYS A 57 19.46 -16.21 9.45
CA LYS A 57 18.59 -15.15 9.95
C LYS A 57 17.39 -14.92 9.04
N PHE A 58 17.55 -15.12 7.74
CA PHE A 58 16.55 -14.79 6.74
C PHE A 58 15.88 -16.02 6.16
N PRO A 59 14.59 -15.93 5.81
CA PRO A 59 13.98 -16.88 4.88
C PRO A 59 14.77 -16.94 3.58
N GLN A 60 14.76 -18.11 2.94
CA GLN A 60 15.45 -18.35 1.69
C GLN A 60 15.01 -17.37 0.60
N LEU A 61 13.68 -17.16 0.45
CA LEU A 61 13.13 -16.24 -0.55
C LEU A 61 13.68 -14.82 -0.37
N PHE A 62 13.57 -14.30 0.85
CA PHE A 62 14.04 -12.96 1.17
C PHE A 62 15.53 -12.77 0.84
N TYR A 63 16.35 -13.74 1.24
CA TYR A 63 17.79 -13.70 1.00
C TYR A 63 18.12 -13.68 -0.50
N GLU A 64 17.52 -14.60 -1.26
CA GLU A 64 17.77 -14.76 -2.70
C GLU A 64 17.33 -13.52 -3.48
N VAL A 65 16.11 -13.03 -3.24
CA VAL A 65 15.57 -11.83 -3.90
C VAL A 65 16.43 -10.62 -3.56
N ARG A 66 16.76 -10.39 -2.29
CA ARG A 66 17.60 -9.25 -1.88
C ARG A 66 18.94 -9.24 -2.61
N HIS A 67 19.62 -10.39 -2.69
CA HIS A 67 20.93 -10.46 -3.32
C HIS A 67 20.85 -10.37 -4.85
N ARG A 68 19.81 -10.96 -5.46
CA ARG A 68 19.57 -10.85 -6.90
C ARG A 68 19.29 -9.40 -7.31
N GLU A 69 18.33 -8.75 -6.67
CA GLU A 69 17.95 -7.37 -7.00
C GLU A 69 19.11 -6.41 -6.72
N TYR A 70 19.82 -6.57 -5.60
CA TYR A 70 21.02 -5.79 -5.30
C TYR A 70 22.09 -5.93 -6.38
N LYS A 71 22.38 -7.16 -6.82
CA LYS A 71 23.37 -7.44 -7.87
C LYS A 71 22.93 -6.86 -9.23
N ASN A 72 21.65 -6.96 -9.56
CA ASN A 72 21.08 -6.40 -10.78
C ASN A 72 21.20 -4.87 -10.80
N ALA A 73 20.79 -4.21 -9.70
CA ALA A 73 20.95 -2.78 -9.53
C ALA A 73 22.43 -2.36 -9.63
N TRP A 74 23.34 -3.09 -8.97
CA TRP A 74 24.78 -2.82 -9.01
C TRP A 74 25.40 -3.01 -10.40
N LYS A 75 24.90 -3.95 -11.21
CA LYS A 75 25.33 -4.16 -12.60
C LYS A 75 25.00 -2.95 -13.47
N ILE A 76 23.88 -2.27 -13.20
CA ILE A 76 23.46 -1.05 -13.88
C ILE A 76 24.30 0.14 -13.39
N TYR A 77 24.33 0.35 -12.07
CA TYR A 77 25.06 1.45 -11.44
C TYR A 77 26.57 1.41 -11.69
N GLY A 78 27.18 0.23 -11.60
CA GLY A 78 28.61 0.04 -11.80
C GLY A 78 29.08 0.42 -13.22
N LYS A 79 28.22 0.27 -14.24
CA LYS A 79 28.53 0.72 -15.61
C LYS A 79 28.61 2.25 -15.73
N GLN A 80 27.84 2.98 -14.92
CA GLN A 80 27.77 4.45 -14.94
C GLN A 80 28.78 5.11 -13.98
N LEU A 81 29.17 4.40 -12.92
CA LEU A 81 29.97 4.91 -11.81
C LEU A 81 31.27 5.60 -12.24
N GLU A 82 32.07 4.99 -13.12
CA GLU A 82 33.36 5.57 -13.52
C GLU A 82 33.20 6.85 -14.36
N GLN A 83 32.17 6.91 -15.21
CA GLN A 83 31.85 8.11 -15.99
C GLN A 83 31.37 9.24 -15.06
N GLU A 84 30.45 8.93 -14.14
CA GLU A 84 29.89 9.93 -13.23
C GLU A 84 30.90 10.42 -12.19
N ILE A 85 31.82 9.56 -11.72
CA ILE A 85 32.96 9.98 -10.89
C ILE A 85 33.81 11.00 -11.66
N ALA A 86 34.14 10.73 -12.92
CA ALA A 86 34.92 11.65 -13.73
C ALA A 86 34.19 12.99 -13.95
N GLU A 87 32.90 12.96 -14.25
CA GLU A 87 32.06 14.15 -14.40
C GLU A 87 31.95 14.96 -13.11
N GLN A 88 31.75 14.31 -11.95
CA GLN A 88 31.74 14.96 -10.64
C GLN A 88 33.10 15.57 -10.27
N VAL A 89 34.20 14.86 -10.50
CA VAL A 89 35.55 15.38 -10.25
C VAL A 89 35.81 16.61 -11.12
N ILE A 90 35.43 16.58 -12.40
CA ILE A 90 35.55 17.72 -13.32
C ILE A 90 34.67 18.89 -12.85
N MET A 91 33.42 18.65 -12.46
CA MET A 91 32.53 19.67 -11.92
C MET A 91 33.09 20.29 -10.63
N THR A 92 33.60 19.48 -9.69
CA THR A 92 34.21 19.94 -8.44
C THR A 92 35.50 20.71 -8.70
N MET A 93 36.32 20.29 -9.68
CA MET A 93 37.51 21.04 -10.11
C MET A 93 37.14 22.39 -10.73
N ILE A 94 36.13 22.44 -11.60
CA ILE A 94 35.66 23.71 -12.19
C ILE A 94 35.07 24.63 -11.12
N ALA A 95 34.32 24.08 -10.17
CA ALA A 95 33.77 24.81 -9.03
C ALA A 95 34.85 25.32 -8.07
N SER A 96 35.89 24.52 -7.77
CA SER A 96 37.01 24.95 -6.91
C SER A 96 37.90 25.98 -7.60
N THR A 97 38.00 25.96 -8.93
CA THR A 97 38.67 27.02 -9.71
C THR A 97 37.84 28.33 -9.73
N ALA A 98 36.53 28.25 -9.52
CA ALA A 98 35.61 29.41 -9.49
C ALA A 98 35.33 29.95 -8.06
N SER A 99 35.51 29.14 -7.02
CA SER A 99 35.30 29.54 -5.63
C SER A 99 36.40 29.01 -4.73
N GLY A 100 37.25 29.92 -4.23
CA GLY A 100 38.25 29.65 -3.20
C GLY A 100 37.61 29.41 -1.83
N VAL A 101 36.88 28.31 -1.67
CA VAL A 101 36.33 27.87 -0.39
C VAL A 101 36.70 26.40 -0.19
N LEU A 102 37.77 26.19 0.56
CA LEU A 102 37.95 25.13 1.57
C LEU A 102 39.36 25.26 2.16
N GLN A 103 39.68 26.45 2.68
CA GLN A 103 40.75 26.57 3.66
C GLN A 103 40.15 26.23 5.02
N TRP A 104 40.35 24.99 5.45
CA TRP A 104 40.73 24.58 6.81
C TRP A 104 40.48 23.08 6.93
N ILE A 105 41.55 22.30 7.13
CA ILE A 105 41.71 21.30 8.21
C ILE A 105 43.05 20.58 7.95
N PRO A 106 44.11 20.88 8.73
CA PRO A 106 45.24 19.98 8.92
C PRO A 106 44.94 18.96 10.04
N GLY A 107 45.45 17.74 9.84
CA GLY A 107 45.59 16.57 10.72
C GLY A 107 44.94 16.53 12.12
N VAL A 108 44.47 15.33 12.48
CA VAL A 108 44.03 14.83 13.82
C VAL A 108 42.52 14.52 13.98
N GLY A 109 41.72 14.46 12.90
CA GLY A 109 40.31 13.98 12.93
C GLY A 109 39.97 12.79 12.01
N GLN A 110 40.98 12.08 11.51
CA GLN A 110 41.01 11.37 10.21
C GLN A 110 40.13 10.11 10.01
N VAL A 111 39.19 9.79 10.90
CA VAL A 111 38.21 8.71 10.61
C VAL A 111 36.79 9.18 10.95
N LEU A 112 36.58 9.83 12.10
CA LEU A 112 35.23 10.25 12.52
C LEU A 112 34.72 11.52 11.83
N GLY A 113 35.60 12.46 11.50
CA GLY A 113 35.22 13.70 10.79
C GLY A 113 34.88 13.46 9.32
N THR A 114 35.59 12.54 8.68
CA THR A 114 35.31 12.12 7.30
C THR A 114 33.97 11.39 7.22
N LEU A 115 33.60 10.57 8.23
CA LEU A 115 32.32 9.87 8.26
C LEU A 115 31.12 10.82 8.46
N ALA A 116 31.25 11.85 9.31
CA ALA A 116 30.20 12.86 9.46
C ALA A 116 30.06 13.75 8.21
N TYR A 117 31.20 14.09 7.57
CA TYR A 117 31.21 14.83 6.31
C TYR A 117 30.62 14.01 5.16
N ILE A 118 30.98 12.72 5.04
CA ILE A 118 30.40 11.80 4.06
C ILE A 118 28.89 11.67 4.30
N GLY A 119 28.46 11.40 5.53
CA GLY A 119 27.02 11.34 5.84
C GLY A 119 26.27 12.61 5.46
N ILE A 120 26.77 13.80 5.83
CA ILE A 120 26.13 15.09 5.50
C ILE A 120 26.20 15.40 3.99
N TYR A 121 27.31 15.09 3.33
CA TYR A 121 27.50 15.34 1.90
C TYR A 121 26.69 14.38 1.03
N SER A 122 26.56 13.11 1.43
CA SER A 122 25.70 12.13 0.79
C SER A 122 24.22 12.47 0.98
N LEU A 123 23.82 12.99 2.15
CA LEU A 123 22.47 13.53 2.38
C LEU A 123 22.17 14.73 1.45
N LEU A 124 23.14 15.64 1.27
CA LEU A 124 23.00 16.79 0.36
C LEU A 124 23.06 16.40 -1.12
N THR A 125 23.84 15.37 -1.46
CA THR A 125 23.98 14.86 -2.84
C THR A 125 22.72 14.13 -3.26
N LYS A 126 22.18 13.25 -2.41
CA LYS A 126 20.89 12.60 -2.65
C LYS A 126 19.75 13.61 -2.75
N PHE A 127 19.65 14.57 -1.83
CA PHE A 127 18.65 15.64 -1.92
C PHE A 127 18.70 16.39 -3.28
N ASN A 128 19.90 16.68 -3.77
CA ASN A 128 20.07 17.33 -5.07
C ASN A 128 19.82 16.38 -6.27
N MET A 129 20.14 15.09 -6.15
CA MET A 129 19.88 14.08 -7.17
C MET A 129 18.38 13.77 -7.27
N ASP A 130 17.66 13.63 -6.15
CA ASP A 130 16.22 13.43 -6.12
C ASP A 130 15.47 14.65 -6.66
N MET A 131 15.88 15.86 -6.27
CA MET A 131 15.35 17.08 -6.87
C MET A 131 15.61 17.15 -8.39
N LYS A 132 16.79 16.69 -8.85
CA LYS A 132 17.11 16.60 -10.28
C LYS A 132 16.32 15.50 -10.98
N ARG A 133 16.07 14.35 -10.34
CA ARG A 133 15.26 13.25 -10.87
C ARG A 133 13.79 13.63 -10.98
N HIS A 134 13.22 14.29 -9.97
CA HIS A 134 11.85 14.84 -10.06
C HIS A 134 11.74 15.92 -11.12
N LYS A 135 12.73 16.81 -11.23
CA LYS A 135 12.79 17.77 -12.34
C LYS A 135 12.94 17.07 -13.69
N ALA A 136 13.75 16.02 -13.79
CA ALA A 136 13.94 15.25 -15.01
C ALA A 136 12.67 14.50 -15.40
N GLN A 137 11.96 13.87 -14.46
CA GLN A 137 10.66 13.24 -14.69
C GLN A 137 9.59 14.27 -15.07
N ALA A 138 9.57 15.45 -14.45
CA ALA A 138 8.67 16.54 -14.83
C ALA A 138 8.99 17.09 -16.23
N ILE A 139 10.27 17.20 -16.58
CA ILE A 139 10.76 17.64 -17.88
C ILE A 139 10.54 16.55 -18.95
N GLU A 140 10.69 15.28 -18.62
CA GLU A 140 10.42 14.12 -19.48
C GLU A 140 8.93 13.99 -19.75
N ARG A 141 8.07 14.17 -18.73
CA ARG A 141 6.61 14.30 -18.88
C ARG A 141 6.24 15.49 -19.77
N ALA A 142 7.01 16.58 -19.72
CA ALA A 142 6.80 17.77 -20.53
C ALA A 142 7.38 17.66 -21.96
N ASN A 143 8.42 16.85 -22.18
CA ASN A 143 9.19 16.77 -23.44
C ASN A 143 9.06 15.44 -24.18
N THR A 144 8.27 14.48 -23.70
CA THR A 144 7.84 13.33 -24.50
C THR A 144 6.92 13.83 -25.61
N TYR A 145 7.52 14.12 -26.78
CA TYR A 145 6.81 14.41 -28.02
C TYR A 145 5.90 13.23 -28.36
N THR A 146 4.63 13.40 -28.05
CA THR A 146 3.55 12.52 -28.47
C THR A 146 2.94 13.16 -29.72
N PRO A 147 2.85 12.45 -30.86
CA PRO A 147 2.22 13.01 -32.05
C PRO A 147 0.77 13.37 -31.74
N ILE A 148 0.34 14.55 -32.20
CA ILE A 148 -0.95 15.22 -31.93
C ILE A 148 -2.18 14.35 -32.30
N SER A 149 -1.99 13.18 -32.93
CA SER A 149 -3.05 12.29 -33.42
C SER A 149 -3.41 11.10 -32.50
N LEU A 150 -2.73 10.90 -31.37
CA LEU A 150 -3.10 9.90 -30.37
C LEU A 150 -3.39 10.64 -29.07
N GLU A 151 -4.67 10.78 -28.72
CA GLU A 151 -5.09 11.26 -27.41
C GLU A 151 -4.40 10.38 -26.37
N LYS A 152 -3.52 11.01 -25.58
CA LYS A 152 -2.67 10.36 -24.59
C LYS A 152 -3.57 9.89 -23.47
N VAL A 153 -4.01 8.63 -23.51
CA VAL A 153 -4.71 8.02 -22.39
C VAL A 153 -3.65 7.69 -21.33
N ALA A 154 -3.27 8.69 -20.53
CA ALA A 154 -2.41 8.48 -19.37
C ALA A 154 -3.09 7.47 -18.43
N PRO A 155 -2.33 6.56 -17.78
CA PRO A 155 -2.92 5.62 -16.86
C PRO A 155 -3.65 6.38 -15.75
N LYS A 156 -4.88 5.94 -15.44
CA LYS A 156 -5.72 6.52 -14.41
C LYS A 156 -5.41 5.83 -13.08
N SER A 157 -4.80 6.57 -12.16
CA SER A 157 -4.51 6.03 -10.81
C SER A 157 -5.77 6.01 -9.97
N LEU A 158 -6.08 4.88 -9.32
CA LEU A 158 -7.21 4.74 -8.39
C LEU A 158 -6.91 5.31 -7.01
N ASN A 159 -5.65 5.24 -6.60
CA ASN A 159 -5.13 5.83 -5.38
C ASN A 159 -3.71 6.35 -5.62
N GLU A 160 -3.22 7.18 -4.71
CA GLU A 160 -1.83 7.62 -4.67
C GLU A 160 -1.28 7.35 -3.27
N ARG A 161 0.04 7.24 -3.17
CA ARG A 161 0.73 7.19 -1.88
C ARG A 161 0.52 8.57 -1.22
N SER A 162 0.03 8.60 0.03
CA SER A 162 -0.21 9.87 0.73
C SER A 162 1.07 10.35 1.39
N ASP A 163 1.53 11.56 1.04
CA ASP A 163 2.71 12.20 1.65
C ASP A 163 2.62 12.30 3.19
N ALA A 164 1.40 12.35 3.74
CA ALA A 164 1.15 12.43 5.18
C ALA A 164 1.33 11.08 5.91
N ILE A 165 1.17 9.96 5.21
CA ILE A 165 1.21 8.58 5.75
C ILE A 165 2.62 7.98 5.59
N HIS A 166 3.37 8.41 4.57
CA HIS A 166 4.68 7.85 4.23
C HIS A 166 5.86 8.67 4.78
N GLY A 167 5.56 9.78 5.47
CA GLY A 167 6.57 10.72 5.96
C GLY A 167 7.28 11.46 4.82
N TYR A 168 7.92 12.57 5.18
CA TYR A 168 8.71 13.41 4.26
C TYR A 168 9.89 12.69 3.56
N TRP A 169 10.11 11.40 3.84
CA TRP A 169 11.38 10.74 3.60
C TRP A 169 11.34 9.52 2.67
N GLU A 170 10.21 9.12 2.06
CA GLU A 170 10.08 8.05 1.05
C GLU A 170 11.02 6.81 1.21
N ASP A 171 11.26 6.02 0.16
CA ASP A 171 12.28 4.96 0.11
C ASP A 171 13.71 5.58 0.03
N THR A 172 14.03 6.55 0.90
CA THR A 172 15.30 7.30 0.84
C THR A 172 16.42 6.70 1.69
N THR A 173 17.64 7.23 1.51
CA THR A 173 18.80 6.92 2.36
C THR A 173 18.55 7.29 3.82
N ILE A 174 17.70 8.29 4.08
CA ILE A 174 17.34 8.69 5.45
C ILE A 174 16.44 7.63 6.07
N ALA A 175 15.49 7.09 5.31
CA ALA A 175 14.70 5.95 5.74
C ALA A 175 15.58 4.71 6.02
N ALA A 176 16.64 4.48 5.24
CA ALA A 176 17.60 3.42 5.56
C ALA A 176 18.44 3.67 6.85
N LEU A 177 18.74 4.94 7.16
CA LEU A 177 19.53 5.34 8.34
C LEU A 177 18.73 5.21 9.64
N ILE A 178 17.44 5.52 9.62
CA ILE A 178 16.54 5.40 10.79
C ILE A 178 15.85 4.03 10.84
N GLY A 179 15.90 3.24 9.76
CA GLY A 179 15.04 2.07 9.54
C GLY A 179 13.76 2.53 8.85
N HIS A 180 13.19 1.75 7.94
CA HIS A 180 12.00 2.15 7.21
C HIS A 180 10.75 1.63 7.95
N PRO A 181 10.13 2.39 8.88
CA PRO A 181 8.94 1.94 9.60
C PRO A 181 7.68 1.95 8.74
N GLY A 182 7.73 2.63 7.58
CA GLY A 182 6.60 2.76 6.67
C GLY A 182 6.18 1.43 6.05
N ALA A 183 5.00 1.46 5.44
CA ALA A 183 4.47 0.36 4.66
C ALA A 183 5.16 0.23 3.29
N TYR A 184 5.20 -0.98 2.75
CA TYR A 184 5.64 -1.25 1.38
C TYR A 184 4.45 -1.61 0.49
N TYR A 185 4.54 -1.20 -0.77
CA TYR A 185 3.47 -1.29 -1.76
C TYR A 185 3.93 -2.02 -3.00
N THR A 186 2.98 -2.67 -3.66
CA THR A 186 3.13 -3.17 -5.02
C THR A 186 2.14 -2.46 -5.94
N GLU A 187 2.54 -2.25 -7.19
CA GLU A 187 1.68 -1.64 -8.20
C GLU A 187 0.75 -2.69 -8.78
N ILE A 188 -0.53 -2.35 -8.88
CA ILE A 188 -1.57 -3.11 -9.56
C ILE A 188 -1.90 -2.41 -10.85
N GLN A 189 -1.97 -3.15 -11.94
CA GLN A 189 -2.33 -2.61 -13.25
C GLN A 189 -3.36 -3.49 -13.95
N GLY A 190 -4.17 -2.87 -14.80
CA GLY A 190 -5.08 -3.55 -15.73
C GLY A 190 -5.64 -2.56 -16.75
N GLU A 191 -6.19 -3.09 -17.84
CA GLU A 191 -6.73 -2.30 -18.94
C GLU A 191 -8.21 -2.63 -19.14
N ALA A 192 -9.04 -1.59 -19.23
CA ALA A 192 -10.45 -1.68 -19.55
C ALA A 192 -10.84 -0.46 -20.38
N ASN A 193 -11.76 -0.61 -21.33
CA ASN A 193 -12.22 0.50 -22.18
C ASN A 193 -11.10 1.34 -22.86
N ASN A 194 -10.01 0.69 -23.31
CA ASN A 194 -8.80 1.35 -23.86
C ASN A 194 -8.15 2.37 -22.88
N GLN A 195 -8.39 2.20 -21.58
CA GLN A 195 -7.83 2.99 -20.49
C GLN A 195 -7.06 2.05 -19.56
N MET A 196 -5.79 2.37 -19.33
CA MET A 196 -4.98 1.68 -18.32
C MET A 196 -5.31 2.26 -16.94
N TYR A 197 -5.51 1.38 -15.97
CA TYR A 197 -5.75 1.73 -14.57
C TYR A 197 -4.60 1.23 -13.72
N THR A 198 -4.14 2.07 -12.79
CA THR A 198 -3.05 1.74 -11.86
C THR A 198 -3.48 1.97 -10.42
N ALA A 199 -2.94 1.20 -9.48
CA ALA A 199 -3.14 1.41 -8.05
C ALA A 199 -1.93 0.93 -7.25
N GLN A 200 -1.79 1.40 -6.02
CA GLN A 200 -0.78 0.97 -5.07
C GLN A 200 -1.46 0.15 -3.98
N ALA A 201 -1.17 -1.14 -3.93
CA ALA A 201 -1.67 -2.02 -2.87
C ALA A 201 -0.61 -2.27 -1.82
N ILE A 202 -1.00 -2.17 -0.55
CA ILE A 202 -0.13 -2.49 0.57
C ILE A 202 0.18 -3.99 0.59
N VAL A 203 1.45 -4.34 0.76
CA VAL A 203 1.90 -5.75 0.88
C VAL A 203 2.64 -6.02 2.17
N SER A 204 3.24 -4.98 2.75
CA SER A 204 3.83 -5.02 4.08
C SER A 204 3.32 -3.81 4.86
N PRO A 205 2.51 -4.00 5.91
CA PRO A 205 2.09 -2.93 6.81
C PRO A 205 3.27 -2.18 7.44
N ALA A 206 2.97 -0.98 7.95
CA ALA A 206 3.92 -0.23 8.75
C ALA A 206 4.23 -0.97 10.06
N ASN A 207 5.48 -0.91 10.50
CA ASN A 207 5.90 -1.53 11.74
C ASN A 207 6.96 -0.67 12.44
N LEU A 208 6.58 -0.11 13.59
CA LEU A 208 7.45 0.72 14.42
C LEU A 208 8.67 -0.05 14.96
N LEU A 209 8.62 -1.39 15.04
CA LEU A 209 9.78 -2.19 15.46
C LEU A 209 10.94 -2.15 14.45
N ARG A 210 10.70 -1.68 13.22
CA ARG A 210 11.74 -1.43 12.21
C ARG A 210 12.57 -0.17 12.52
N ASP A 211 12.01 0.76 13.29
CA ASP A 211 12.71 1.98 13.71
C ASP A 211 13.70 1.63 14.85
N ASN A 212 14.98 1.54 14.49
CA ASN A 212 16.05 1.30 15.46
C ASN A 212 17.32 2.09 15.11
N PRO A 213 17.35 3.40 15.40
CA PRO A 213 18.41 4.29 14.92
C PRO A 213 19.81 3.82 15.35
N SER A 214 19.92 3.18 16.52
CA SER A 214 21.20 2.70 17.06
C SER A 214 21.78 1.50 16.29
N LYS A 215 20.94 0.54 15.88
CA LYS A 215 21.37 -0.59 15.06
C LYS A 215 21.57 -0.16 13.60
N ASN A 216 20.70 0.73 13.13
CA ASN A 216 20.61 1.11 11.73
C ASN A 216 21.79 1.99 11.32
N SER A 217 22.17 2.95 12.16
CA SER A 217 23.39 3.74 11.99
C SER A 217 24.66 2.88 11.97
N LYS A 218 24.78 1.88 12.84
CA LYS A 218 25.93 0.97 12.86
C LYS A 218 26.01 0.14 11.56
N GLY A 219 24.90 -0.48 11.15
CA GLY A 219 24.84 -1.24 9.91
C GLY A 219 25.20 -0.41 8.68
N PHE A 220 24.66 0.80 8.61
CA PHE A 220 25.01 1.78 7.58
C PHE A 220 26.50 2.09 7.57
N THR A 221 27.11 2.38 8.73
CA THR A 221 28.55 2.66 8.79
C THR A 221 29.41 1.48 8.37
N ASP A 222 29.05 0.26 8.76
CA ASP A 222 29.77 -0.97 8.38
C ASP A 222 29.64 -1.23 6.87
N TYR A 223 28.45 -1.01 6.30
CA TYR A 223 28.18 -1.12 4.86
C TYR A 223 28.99 -0.11 4.06
N VAL A 224 28.92 1.18 4.40
CA VAL A 224 29.69 2.24 3.72
C VAL A 224 31.19 1.98 3.84
N TRP A 225 31.69 1.67 5.03
CA TRP A 225 33.11 1.41 5.25
C TRP A 225 33.60 0.24 4.38
N LYS A 226 32.84 -0.85 4.27
CA LYS A 226 33.23 -1.98 3.42
C LYS A 226 33.17 -1.63 1.93
N ASN A 227 32.13 -0.92 1.51
CA ASN A 227 31.95 -0.47 0.13
C ASN A 227 33.11 0.43 -0.35
N LEU A 228 33.67 1.26 0.54
CA LEU A 228 34.85 2.08 0.23
C LEU A 228 36.06 1.27 -0.22
N TRP A 229 36.30 0.14 0.41
CA TRP A 229 37.50 -0.67 0.19
C TRP A 229 37.26 -1.81 -0.79
N ASP A 230 36.03 -2.30 -0.92
CA ASP A 230 35.68 -3.39 -1.84
C ASP A 230 34.26 -3.22 -2.40
N ALA A 231 34.15 -2.33 -3.39
CA ALA A 231 32.90 -2.03 -4.07
C ALA A 231 32.35 -3.20 -4.92
N SER A 232 33.10 -4.30 -5.07
CA SER A 232 32.77 -5.40 -6.00
C SER A 232 32.23 -6.66 -5.31
N THR A 233 32.43 -6.81 -3.99
CA THR A 233 32.01 -8.00 -3.20
C THR A 233 31.05 -7.67 -2.05
N ILE A 234 30.36 -6.53 -2.15
CA ILE A 234 29.55 -6.01 -1.06
C ILE A 234 28.37 -6.94 -0.76
N ASN A 235 28.20 -7.25 0.53
CA ASN A 235 27.07 -8.01 1.03
C ASN A 235 25.97 -7.03 1.50
N PRO A 236 24.77 -7.03 0.89
CA PRO A 236 23.66 -6.17 1.31
C PRO A 236 23.19 -6.45 2.75
N ASP A 237 23.48 -7.62 3.32
CA ASP A 237 23.11 -7.99 4.70
C ASP A 237 23.82 -7.18 5.79
N LEU A 238 24.80 -6.35 5.44
CA LEU A 238 25.41 -5.42 6.40
C LEU A 238 24.44 -4.29 6.81
N MET A 239 23.42 -4.01 5.99
CA MET A 239 22.40 -2.99 6.25
C MET A 239 21.31 -3.54 7.18
N ILE A 240 21.70 -3.89 8.40
CA ILE A 240 20.84 -4.56 9.39
C ILE A 240 19.57 -3.81 9.77
N GLY A 241 19.49 -2.50 9.47
CA GLY A 241 18.32 -1.68 9.70
C GLY A 241 17.22 -1.81 8.66
N LEU A 242 17.52 -2.50 7.57
CA LEU A 242 16.56 -2.86 6.53
C LEU A 242 16.26 -4.35 6.55
N ASP A 243 16.55 -5.07 7.64
CA ASP A 243 16.30 -6.50 7.72
C ASP A 243 14.82 -6.84 7.81
N PHE A 244 14.46 -8.02 7.29
CA PHE A 244 13.10 -8.53 7.43
C PHE A 244 12.74 -8.67 8.91
N ASP A 245 11.60 -8.13 9.30
CA ASP A 245 11.16 -8.09 10.69
C ASP A 245 10.50 -9.39 11.15
N ALA A 246 10.17 -10.30 10.22
CA ALA A 246 9.53 -11.58 10.46
C ALA A 246 8.25 -11.48 11.31
N VAL A 247 7.57 -10.32 11.28
CA VAL A 247 6.30 -10.12 11.95
C VAL A 247 5.18 -10.69 11.07
N ASN A 248 4.23 -11.39 11.70
CA ASN A 248 3.06 -11.89 11.00
C ASN A 248 2.29 -10.73 10.35
N LEU A 249 1.90 -10.90 9.09
CA LEU A 249 1.07 -9.93 8.41
C LEU A 249 -0.29 -9.76 9.11
N ASP A 250 -0.75 -8.52 9.21
CA ASP A 250 -2.15 -8.24 9.49
C ASP A 250 -2.96 -8.50 8.22
N TYR A 251 -3.37 -9.74 8.01
CA TYR A 251 -4.13 -10.15 6.83
C TYR A 251 -5.46 -9.41 6.72
N PHE A 252 -6.07 -9.01 7.86
CA PHE A 252 -7.31 -8.24 7.84
C PHE A 252 -7.07 -6.86 7.24
N LEU A 253 -6.03 -6.15 7.68
CA LEU A 253 -5.67 -4.85 7.07
C LEU A 253 -5.48 -4.95 5.56
N LEU A 254 -4.77 -5.98 5.08
CA LEU A 254 -4.48 -6.13 3.65
C LEU A 254 -5.72 -6.47 2.81
N THR A 255 -6.73 -7.09 3.41
CA THR A 255 -7.92 -7.61 2.71
C THR A 255 -9.17 -6.74 2.90
N THR A 256 -9.31 -6.04 4.02
CA THR A 256 -10.56 -5.36 4.38
C THR A 256 -10.82 -4.08 3.58
N GLU A 257 -12.05 -3.91 3.13
CA GLU A 257 -12.61 -2.65 2.63
C GLU A 257 -13.43 -1.92 3.69
N LEU A 258 -13.68 -2.54 4.85
CA LEU A 258 -14.67 -2.06 5.82
C LEU A 258 -14.36 -0.66 6.36
N SER A 259 -13.08 -0.32 6.55
CA SER A 259 -12.68 1.04 6.94
C SER A 259 -12.97 2.10 5.89
N SER A 260 -13.11 1.73 4.62
CA SER A 260 -13.51 2.67 3.55
C SER A 260 -14.99 3.05 3.62
N LEU A 261 -15.82 2.31 4.36
CA LEU A 261 -17.21 2.71 4.63
C LEU A 261 -17.28 4.10 5.30
N ASN A 262 -16.25 4.48 6.07
CA ASN A 262 -16.12 5.78 6.71
C ASN A 262 -16.01 6.96 5.72
N ASP A 263 -15.81 6.71 4.42
CA ASP A 263 -15.84 7.77 3.40
C ASP A 263 -17.28 8.21 3.06
N ASN A 264 -18.29 7.40 3.41
CA ASN A 264 -19.71 7.74 3.27
C ASN A 264 -20.25 8.30 4.59
N PRO A 265 -20.84 9.52 4.62
CA PRO A 265 -21.36 10.13 5.86
C PRO A 265 -22.52 9.38 6.52
N ASP A 266 -23.16 8.45 5.80
CA ASP A 266 -24.24 7.60 6.30
C ASP A 266 -23.73 6.30 6.93
N TYR A 267 -22.42 6.04 6.90
CA TYR A 267 -21.79 4.85 7.43
C TYR A 267 -20.67 5.19 8.42
N THR A 268 -20.52 4.34 9.43
CA THR A 268 -19.36 4.35 10.32
C THR A 268 -18.90 2.92 10.56
N PHE A 269 -17.61 2.66 10.40
CA PHE A 269 -16.95 1.43 10.78
C PHE A 269 -15.90 1.68 11.87
N GLU A 270 -15.95 0.86 12.92
CA GLU A 270 -14.99 0.87 14.01
C GLU A 270 -14.51 -0.57 14.30
N ALA A 271 -13.20 -0.74 14.41
CA ALA A 271 -12.59 -1.97 14.89
C ALA A 271 -12.15 -1.82 16.35
N THR A 272 -12.28 -2.87 17.18
CA THR A 272 -11.83 -2.81 18.58
C THR A 272 -10.32 -2.72 18.75
N ALA A 273 -9.55 -3.25 17.79
CA ALA A 273 -8.09 -3.11 17.76
C ALA A 273 -7.65 -2.58 16.40
N TYR A 274 -6.53 -1.85 16.41
CA TYR A 274 -5.89 -1.31 15.20
C TYR A 274 -6.79 -0.41 14.33
N ASN A 275 -7.86 0.16 14.89
CA ASN A 275 -8.80 1.03 14.18
C ASN A 275 -8.12 2.19 13.45
N ASP A 276 -7.20 2.88 14.13
CA ASP A 276 -6.47 4.01 13.56
C ASP A 276 -5.64 3.56 12.36
N LEU A 277 -4.96 2.41 12.47
CA LEU A 277 -4.18 1.81 11.39
C LEU A 277 -5.06 1.43 10.20
N TYR A 278 -6.23 0.82 10.44
CA TYR A 278 -7.14 0.44 9.37
C TYR A 278 -7.72 1.66 8.66
N ASN A 279 -8.03 2.72 9.40
CA ASN A 279 -8.50 3.98 8.82
C ASN A 279 -7.41 4.74 8.06
N GLU A 280 -6.16 4.64 8.51
CA GLU A 280 -4.99 5.24 7.85
C GLU A 280 -4.75 4.60 6.47
N TYR A 281 -4.76 3.27 6.38
CA TYR A 281 -4.44 2.53 5.15
C TYR A 281 -5.66 2.09 4.32
N ARG A 282 -6.86 2.60 4.64
CA ARG A 282 -8.13 2.14 4.04
C ARG A 282 -8.22 2.20 2.52
N HIS A 283 -7.43 3.06 1.88
CA HIS A 283 -7.43 3.24 0.42
C HIS A 283 -6.38 2.40 -0.32
N HIS A 284 -5.58 1.60 0.41
CA HIS A 284 -4.49 0.80 -0.18
C HIS A 284 -4.69 -0.70 0.01
N THR A 285 -5.84 -1.12 0.54
CA THR A 285 -6.17 -2.54 0.76
C THR A 285 -6.69 -3.19 -0.51
N ILE A 286 -6.55 -4.52 -0.63
CA ILE A 286 -7.04 -5.28 -1.78
C ILE A 286 -8.56 -5.14 -1.91
N GLY A 287 -9.30 -5.24 -0.79
CA GLY A 287 -10.76 -5.12 -0.79
C GLY A 287 -11.26 -3.76 -1.30
N TYR A 288 -10.65 -2.67 -0.83
CA TYR A 288 -10.99 -1.32 -1.31
C TYR A 288 -10.72 -1.17 -2.81
N LEU A 289 -9.54 -1.63 -3.27
CA LEU A 289 -9.14 -1.49 -4.66
C LEU A 289 -10.00 -2.31 -5.62
N GLN A 290 -10.49 -3.50 -5.21
CA GLN A 290 -11.47 -4.27 -5.98
C GLN A 290 -12.80 -3.54 -6.14
N GLN A 291 -13.31 -2.94 -5.07
CA GLN A 291 -14.49 -2.09 -5.14
C GLN A 291 -14.27 -0.89 -6.05
N LYS A 292 -13.15 -0.19 -5.87
CA LYS A 292 -12.89 1.04 -6.60
C LYS A 292 -12.72 0.80 -8.11
N ILE A 293 -12.03 -0.27 -8.51
CA ILE A 293 -11.90 -0.59 -9.94
C ILE A 293 -13.23 -1.03 -10.55
N ALA A 294 -14.05 -1.78 -9.82
CA ALA A 294 -15.38 -2.20 -10.29
C ALA A 294 -16.28 -0.99 -10.54
N GLU A 295 -16.28 -0.01 -9.63
CA GLU A 295 -17.00 1.26 -9.79
C GLU A 295 -16.50 2.05 -10.99
N GLU A 296 -15.17 2.20 -11.16
CA GLU A 296 -14.57 3.03 -12.21
C GLU A 296 -14.63 2.40 -13.62
N THR A 297 -14.82 1.09 -13.71
CA THR A 297 -14.89 0.34 -14.97
C THR A 297 -16.29 -0.21 -15.27
N ASN A 298 -17.29 0.13 -14.45
CA ASN A 298 -18.63 -0.46 -14.51
C ASN A 298 -18.62 -2.01 -14.49
N GLY A 299 -17.68 -2.59 -13.74
CA GLY A 299 -17.56 -4.03 -13.53
C GLY A 299 -16.75 -4.81 -14.57
N GLU A 300 -16.18 -4.16 -15.60
CA GLU A 300 -15.27 -4.84 -16.56
C GLU A 300 -14.03 -5.41 -15.87
N LEU A 301 -13.51 -4.69 -14.87
CA LEU A 301 -12.49 -5.18 -13.95
C LEU A 301 -13.08 -5.15 -12.56
N SER A 302 -13.03 -6.28 -11.86
CA SER A 302 -13.69 -6.42 -10.55
C SER A 302 -12.84 -7.16 -9.53
N LEU A 303 -11.82 -7.91 -9.96
CA LEU A 303 -10.98 -8.69 -9.06
C LEU A 303 -9.50 -8.32 -9.22
N ILE A 304 -8.74 -8.63 -8.17
CA ILE A 304 -7.28 -8.55 -8.18
C ILE A 304 -6.72 -9.96 -8.14
N LYS A 305 -5.95 -10.34 -9.16
CA LYS A 305 -5.32 -11.66 -9.26
C LYS A 305 -3.82 -11.56 -8.97
N PRO A 306 -3.26 -12.39 -8.07
CA PRO A 306 -1.83 -12.56 -7.96
C PRO A 306 -1.31 -13.34 -9.17
N VAL A 307 -0.28 -12.80 -9.82
CA VAL A 307 0.42 -13.43 -10.94
C VAL A 307 1.93 -13.37 -10.70
N ILE A 308 2.68 -14.23 -11.38
CA ILE A 308 4.13 -14.13 -11.45
C ILE A 308 4.49 -13.90 -12.90
N VAL A 309 5.17 -12.79 -13.17
CA VAL A 309 5.67 -12.43 -14.49
C VAL A 309 7.19 -12.38 -14.38
N ASP A 310 7.87 -13.26 -15.10
CA ASP A 310 9.34 -13.36 -15.11
C ASP A 310 9.98 -13.50 -13.72
N GLY A 311 9.36 -14.30 -12.86
CA GLY A 311 9.82 -14.52 -11.47
C GLY A 311 9.46 -13.38 -10.50
N VAL A 312 8.82 -12.30 -10.98
CA VAL A 312 8.36 -11.19 -10.15
C VAL A 312 6.87 -11.36 -9.82
N PRO A 313 6.49 -11.50 -8.54
CA PRO A 313 5.10 -11.56 -8.16
C PRO A 313 4.46 -10.17 -8.26
N GLN A 314 3.29 -10.09 -8.87
CA GLN A 314 2.55 -8.86 -9.13
C GLN A 314 1.05 -9.10 -8.94
N TYR A 315 0.33 -8.04 -8.61
CA TYR A 315 -1.13 -8.04 -8.60
C TYR A 315 -1.61 -7.41 -9.90
N VAL A 316 -2.62 -7.99 -10.52
CA VAL A 316 -3.23 -7.45 -11.75
C VAL A 316 -4.73 -7.35 -11.59
N PHE A 317 -5.32 -6.29 -12.13
CA PHE A 317 -6.78 -6.20 -12.23
C PHE A 317 -7.27 -7.13 -13.34
N VAL A 318 -8.33 -7.87 -13.05
CA VAL A 318 -8.92 -8.85 -13.97
C VAL A 318 -10.44 -8.80 -13.94
N ASP A 319 -11.04 -9.27 -15.03
CA ASP A 319 -12.49 -9.48 -15.13
C ASP A 319 -12.89 -10.67 -14.24
N GLY A 320 -13.66 -10.40 -13.19
CA GLY A 320 -14.17 -11.42 -12.29
C GLY A 320 -15.28 -12.29 -12.88
N THR A 321 -15.85 -11.91 -14.03
CA THR A 321 -16.86 -12.69 -14.76
C THR A 321 -16.24 -13.67 -15.75
N ASP A 322 -14.96 -13.51 -16.09
CA ASP A 322 -14.25 -14.39 -16.99
C ASP A 322 -14.05 -15.79 -16.36
N ALA A 323 -14.52 -16.82 -17.07
CA ALA A 323 -14.49 -18.20 -16.60
C ALA A 323 -13.06 -18.71 -16.38
N PHE A 324 -12.10 -18.30 -17.21
CA PHE A 324 -10.71 -18.70 -17.05
C PHE A 324 -10.08 -18.08 -15.79
N THR A 325 -10.40 -16.81 -15.53
CA THR A 325 -10.01 -16.10 -14.31
C THR A 325 -10.58 -16.79 -13.08
N GLN A 326 -11.88 -17.09 -13.06
CA GLN A 326 -12.53 -17.80 -11.95
C GLN A 326 -11.92 -19.19 -11.69
N MET A 327 -11.51 -19.92 -12.75
CA MET A 327 -10.88 -21.24 -12.61
C MET A 327 -9.44 -21.20 -12.07
N THR A 328 -8.73 -20.10 -12.30
CA THR A 328 -7.28 -19.99 -12.00
C THR A 328 -6.97 -19.10 -10.80
N MET A 329 -7.95 -18.37 -10.28
CA MET A 329 -7.81 -17.52 -9.11
C MET A 329 -7.86 -18.35 -7.82
N PRO A 330 -6.95 -18.12 -6.87
CA PRO A 330 -7.10 -18.68 -5.52
C PRO A 330 -8.42 -18.23 -4.92
N THR A 331 -9.07 -19.10 -4.16
CA THR A 331 -10.27 -18.71 -3.41
C THR A 331 -9.95 -17.53 -2.49
N SER A 332 -10.70 -16.45 -2.64
CA SER A 332 -10.47 -15.21 -1.92
C SER A 332 -10.87 -15.35 -0.45
N PRO A 333 -10.03 -14.93 0.52
CA PRO A 333 -10.39 -14.85 1.93
C PRO A 333 -11.08 -13.51 2.28
N LEU A 334 -11.31 -12.64 1.29
CA LEU A 334 -11.97 -11.35 1.51
C LEU A 334 -13.37 -11.57 2.09
N TYR A 335 -13.84 -10.60 2.88
CA TYR A 335 -15.19 -10.57 3.46
C TYR A 335 -15.50 -11.73 4.43
N GLN A 336 -14.50 -12.45 4.93
CA GLN A 336 -14.65 -13.61 5.83
C GLN A 336 -13.89 -13.40 7.15
N PRO A 337 -14.34 -14.00 8.27
CA PRO A 337 -13.61 -13.96 9.53
C PRO A 337 -12.33 -14.79 9.45
N VAL A 338 -11.27 -14.36 10.13
CA VAL A 338 -10.04 -15.16 10.25
C VAL A 338 -10.29 -16.35 11.17
N ILE A 339 -10.08 -17.57 10.66
CA ILE A 339 -10.20 -18.79 11.46
C ILE A 339 -8.89 -19.05 12.20
N VAL A 340 -8.95 -19.13 13.54
CA VAL A 340 -7.77 -19.35 14.39
C VAL A 340 -7.96 -20.52 15.33
N SER A 341 -6.86 -21.06 15.87
CA SER A 341 -6.96 -22.11 16.88
C SER A 341 -7.69 -21.63 18.15
N ASN A 342 -8.30 -22.56 18.87
CA ASN A 342 -9.04 -22.27 20.10
C ASN A 342 -8.17 -21.58 21.18
N ASP A 343 -6.86 -21.83 21.18
CA ASP A 343 -5.94 -21.20 22.14
C ASP A 343 -5.66 -19.74 21.76
N LEU A 344 -5.52 -19.44 20.47
CA LEU A 344 -5.31 -18.08 19.95
C LEU A 344 -6.58 -17.22 20.05
N ALA A 345 -7.77 -17.83 19.89
CA ALA A 345 -9.05 -17.14 20.03
C ALA A 345 -9.32 -16.59 21.45
N ARG A 346 -8.51 -16.96 22.46
CA ARG A 346 -8.68 -16.51 23.85
C ARG A 346 -8.05 -15.15 24.16
N THR A 347 -7.19 -14.61 23.29
CA THR A 347 -6.22 -13.58 23.70
C THR A 347 -6.48 -12.18 23.11
N PRO A 348 -7.19 -12.04 21.99
CA PRO A 348 -8.12 -10.90 21.83
C PRO A 348 -9.38 -11.23 21.01
N THR A 349 -10.54 -10.70 21.40
CA THR A 349 -11.74 -10.65 20.52
C THR A 349 -11.65 -9.41 19.67
N ASN A 350 -11.24 -9.58 18.41
CA ASN A 350 -11.26 -8.51 17.43
C ASN A 350 -12.67 -8.42 16.84
N ILE A 351 -13.37 -7.35 17.20
CA ILE A 351 -14.78 -7.14 16.88
C ILE A 351 -14.89 -5.93 15.95
N GLY A 352 -15.68 -6.09 14.90
CA GLY A 352 -16.07 -5.00 14.01
C GLY A 352 -17.44 -4.46 14.41
N ARG A 353 -17.59 -3.14 14.35
CA ARG A 353 -18.85 -2.43 14.53
C ARG A 353 -19.13 -1.62 13.28
N ILE A 354 -20.29 -1.85 12.67
CA ILE A 354 -20.82 -1.02 11.58
C ILE A 354 -22.06 -0.28 12.10
N GLU A 355 -22.11 1.01 11.83
CA GLU A 355 -23.28 1.85 12.04
C GLU A 355 -23.74 2.39 10.69
N VAL A 356 -25.04 2.30 10.41
CA VAL A 356 -25.65 2.80 9.18
C VAL A 356 -26.83 3.70 9.53
N LYS A 357 -26.87 4.90 8.96
CA LYS A 357 -28.01 5.81 9.00
C LYS A 357 -28.98 5.44 7.89
N ILE A 358 -30.26 5.28 8.22
CA ILE A 358 -31.31 4.83 7.31
C ILE A 358 -32.47 5.82 7.34
N LYS A 359 -32.92 6.24 6.16
CA LYS A 359 -34.05 7.16 6.01
C LYS A 359 -35.34 6.52 6.51
N THR A 360 -36.21 7.33 7.11
CA THR A 360 -37.59 6.93 7.36
C THR A 360 -38.51 7.41 6.24
N SER A 361 -39.50 6.60 5.87
CA SER A 361 -40.55 7.02 4.92
C SER A 361 -41.60 7.96 5.54
N TYR A 362 -41.66 8.07 6.86
CA TYR A 362 -42.70 8.82 7.57
C TYR A 362 -42.51 10.35 7.60
N THR A 363 -41.35 10.85 7.16
CA THR A 363 -41.09 12.29 7.08
C THR A 363 -40.12 12.64 5.96
N SER A 364 -40.29 13.85 5.38
CA SER A 364 -39.32 14.39 4.44
C SER A 364 -38.04 14.92 5.11
N ASN A 365 -38.07 15.18 6.43
CA ASN A 365 -36.90 15.67 7.18
C ASN A 365 -36.12 14.49 7.77
N THR A 366 -35.45 13.74 6.89
CA THR A 366 -34.73 12.51 7.22
C THR A 366 -33.32 12.48 6.61
N GLU A 367 -32.46 11.60 7.11
CA GLU A 367 -31.06 11.41 6.70
C GLU A 367 -30.75 9.91 6.58
N GLY A 368 -29.73 9.54 5.79
CA GLY A 368 -29.32 8.16 5.61
C GLY A 368 -29.51 7.59 4.21
N ILE A 369 -29.20 6.30 4.07
CA ILE A 369 -29.50 5.52 2.89
C ILE A 369 -30.99 5.13 2.83
N SER A 370 -31.48 4.76 1.65
CA SER A 370 -32.78 4.09 1.54
C SER A 370 -32.62 2.62 1.90
N HIS A 371 -33.59 2.07 2.62
CA HIS A 371 -33.70 0.63 2.89
C HIS A 371 -34.68 -0.09 1.97
N GLU A 372 -35.28 0.60 1.00
CA GLU A 372 -36.27 -0.01 0.12
C GLU A 372 -35.63 -1.06 -0.80
N THR A 373 -36.26 -2.23 -0.84
CA THR A 373 -35.82 -3.33 -1.69
C THR A 373 -36.45 -3.20 -3.07
N ILE A 374 -35.70 -3.48 -4.14
CA ILE A 374 -36.18 -3.44 -5.53
C ILE A 374 -36.48 -4.85 -6.06
N PHE A 375 -37.29 -4.93 -7.12
CA PHE A 375 -37.59 -6.21 -7.78
C PHE A 375 -36.31 -6.84 -8.38
N PRO A 376 -36.08 -8.17 -8.23
CA PRO A 376 -36.99 -9.20 -7.70
C PRO A 376 -36.91 -9.43 -6.18
N GLU A 377 -35.89 -8.91 -5.50
CA GLU A 377 -35.64 -9.14 -4.06
C GLU A 377 -36.81 -8.69 -3.16
N ALA A 378 -37.54 -7.64 -3.59
CA ALA A 378 -38.72 -7.10 -2.91
C ALA A 378 -39.86 -8.12 -2.68
N GLU A 379 -39.87 -9.25 -3.39
CA GLU A 379 -40.88 -10.32 -3.16
C GLU A 379 -40.61 -11.10 -1.85
N LEU A 380 -39.37 -11.12 -1.38
CA LEU A 380 -38.93 -11.91 -0.22
C LEU A 380 -38.55 -11.05 0.97
N PHE A 381 -38.01 -9.86 0.71
CA PHE A 381 -37.50 -8.95 1.73
C PHE A 381 -38.08 -7.56 1.53
N SER A 382 -38.62 -6.99 2.60
CA SER A 382 -39.15 -5.63 2.55
C SER A 382 -38.04 -4.59 2.67
N SER A 383 -36.95 -4.91 3.39
CA SER A 383 -35.83 -4.00 3.58
C SER A 383 -34.49 -4.60 3.21
N LYS A 384 -33.59 -3.76 2.66
CA LYS A 384 -32.19 -4.09 2.36
C LYS A 384 -31.26 -2.98 2.80
N VAL A 385 -30.14 -3.34 3.42
CA VAL A 385 -29.05 -2.42 3.76
C VAL A 385 -27.73 -2.97 3.20
N PRO A 386 -27.06 -2.26 2.28
CA PRO A 386 -25.76 -2.67 1.79
C PRO A 386 -24.69 -2.44 2.85
N LEU A 387 -23.90 -3.48 3.13
CA LEU A 387 -22.75 -3.48 4.05
C LEU A 387 -21.42 -3.53 3.31
N SER A 388 -21.39 -4.16 2.14
CA SER A 388 -20.23 -4.28 1.25
C SER A 388 -20.68 -4.47 -0.19
N SER A 389 -19.81 -4.15 -1.14
CA SER A 389 -20.05 -4.25 -2.59
C SER A 389 -19.88 -5.67 -3.15
N HIS A 390 -19.28 -6.59 -2.40
CA HIS A 390 -18.97 -7.95 -2.86
C HIS A 390 -19.57 -9.03 -1.95
N GLY A 391 -19.27 -8.99 -0.66
CA GLY A 391 -19.64 -10.04 0.28
C GLY A 391 -19.60 -9.56 1.73
N PHE A 392 -20.26 -10.28 2.63
CA PHE A 392 -20.17 -10.04 4.07
C PHE A 392 -20.47 -11.34 4.80
N GLU A 393 -19.45 -12.17 5.03
CA GLU A 393 -19.58 -13.49 5.66
C GLU A 393 -19.14 -13.47 7.14
N TYR A 394 -18.91 -12.28 7.70
CA TYR A 394 -18.57 -12.13 9.11
C TYR A 394 -19.76 -12.52 10.01
N PRO A 395 -19.53 -13.33 11.06
CA PRO A 395 -20.61 -13.74 11.96
C PRO A 395 -21.13 -12.57 12.79
N ILE A 396 -22.35 -12.13 12.47
CA ILE A 396 -23.05 -11.09 13.23
C ILE A 396 -23.49 -11.65 14.60
N LYS A 397 -23.19 -10.92 15.67
CA LYS A 397 -23.52 -11.28 17.07
C LYS A 397 -24.62 -10.41 17.67
N TYR A 398 -24.79 -9.22 17.10
CA TYR A 398 -25.64 -8.18 17.65
C TYR A 398 -26.16 -7.31 16.51
N ILE A 399 -27.46 -7.03 16.56
CA ILE A 399 -28.11 -6.03 15.72
C ILE A 399 -28.93 -5.14 16.65
N GLN A 400 -28.81 -3.83 16.46
CA GLN A 400 -29.67 -2.85 17.10
C GLN A 400 -30.21 -1.89 16.05
N ILE A 401 -31.52 -1.65 16.08
CA ILE A 401 -32.19 -0.67 15.23
C ILE A 401 -32.78 0.36 16.18
N ASP A 402 -32.30 1.60 16.09
CA ASP A 402 -32.81 2.72 16.87
C ASP A 402 -33.59 3.67 15.97
N LEU A 403 -34.78 4.08 16.38
CA LEU A 403 -35.44 5.26 15.84
C LEU A 403 -35.07 6.45 16.71
N GLY A 404 -34.61 7.53 16.11
CA GLY A 404 -34.27 8.73 16.86
C GLY A 404 -34.23 10.00 16.03
N GLU A 405 -33.84 11.08 16.69
CA GLU A 405 -33.69 12.39 16.09
C GLU A 405 -32.34 13.03 16.40
N GLU A 406 -31.85 13.83 15.46
CA GLU A 406 -30.64 14.61 15.65
C GLU A 406 -30.99 15.93 16.37
N ILE A 407 -30.49 16.09 17.58
CA ILE A 407 -30.65 17.29 18.39
C ILE A 407 -29.33 18.04 18.41
N THR A 408 -29.32 19.27 17.92
CA THR A 408 -28.14 20.14 18.01
C THR A 408 -28.19 20.96 19.29
N SER A 409 -27.23 20.74 20.19
CA SER A 409 -27.07 21.51 21.43
C SER A 409 -25.63 22.03 21.54
N GLY A 410 -25.47 23.34 21.71
CA GLY A 410 -24.14 23.94 21.88
C GLY A 410 -23.17 23.79 20.69
N GLY A 411 -23.69 23.51 19.48
CA GLY A 411 -22.87 23.29 18.27
C GLY A 411 -22.42 21.84 18.07
N GLN A 412 -22.81 20.92 18.96
CA GLN A 412 -22.66 19.48 18.75
C GLN A 412 -24.02 18.86 18.44
N SER A 413 -24.05 17.97 17.45
CA SER A 413 -25.21 17.15 17.14
C SER A 413 -25.13 15.85 17.92
N GLU A 414 -26.17 15.55 18.70
CA GLU A 414 -26.35 14.28 19.38
C GLU A 414 -27.58 13.55 18.83
N PHE A 415 -27.48 12.23 18.67
CA PHE A 415 -28.62 11.39 18.28
C PHE A 415 -29.38 10.95 19.52
N HIS A 416 -30.59 11.47 19.68
CA HIS A 416 -31.51 11.12 20.76
C HIS A 416 -32.39 9.94 20.33
N ILE A 417 -32.24 8.80 21.00
CA ILE A 417 -33.01 7.58 20.75
C ILE A 417 -34.40 7.71 21.36
N VAL A 418 -35.42 7.36 20.58
CA VAL A 418 -36.83 7.40 20.97
C VAL A 418 -37.35 5.98 21.17
N GLU A 419 -37.09 5.11 20.20
CA GLU A 419 -37.42 3.69 20.25
C GLU A 419 -36.23 2.85 19.82
N SER A 420 -36.12 1.63 20.34
CA SER A 420 -34.98 0.74 20.05
C SER A 420 -35.39 -0.72 20.05
N LEU A 421 -34.90 -1.45 19.04
CA LEU A 421 -34.99 -2.89 18.92
C LEU A 421 -33.59 -3.47 19.02
N VAL A 422 -33.36 -4.29 20.05
CA VAL A 422 -32.07 -4.94 20.28
C VAL A 422 -32.21 -6.44 20.11
N LEU A 423 -31.42 -7.00 19.20
CA LEU A 423 -31.39 -8.41 18.86
C LEU A 423 -30.01 -8.97 19.18
N THR A 424 -29.99 -10.03 19.98
CA THR A 424 -28.75 -10.72 20.34
C THR A 424 -28.92 -12.21 20.20
N HIS A 425 -27.83 -12.90 19.86
CA HIS A 425 -27.85 -14.36 19.78
C HIS A 425 -28.22 -15.05 21.11
N ARG A 426 -28.05 -14.37 22.26
CA ARG A 426 -28.32 -14.93 23.59
C ARG A 426 -29.78 -14.82 24.03
N SER A 427 -30.53 -13.84 23.55
CA SER A 427 -31.91 -13.59 23.99
C SER A 427 -32.90 -14.57 23.38
N ASN A 428 -32.76 -14.91 22.08
CA ASN A 428 -33.44 -16.04 21.45
C ASN A 428 -32.70 -16.48 20.18
N PRO A 429 -31.95 -17.61 20.19
CA PRO A 429 -31.08 -18.01 19.08
C PRO A 429 -31.83 -18.35 17.78
N ILE A 430 -33.07 -18.83 17.88
CA ILE A 430 -33.90 -19.21 16.73
C ILE A 430 -34.42 -17.95 16.05
N ASP A 431 -34.98 -17.02 16.82
CA ASP A 431 -35.49 -15.76 16.28
C ASP A 431 -34.37 -14.86 15.72
N PHE A 432 -33.17 -14.89 16.31
CA PHE A 432 -32.05 -14.03 15.86
C PHE A 432 -31.61 -14.33 14.42
N ASN A 433 -31.41 -15.60 14.09
CA ASN A 433 -30.95 -16.00 12.75
C ASN A 433 -32.08 -15.96 11.71
N ASP A 434 -33.35 -16.03 12.13
CA ASP A 434 -34.50 -15.97 11.23
C ASP A 434 -34.94 -14.53 10.91
N PHE A 435 -34.45 -13.55 11.69
CA PHE A 435 -34.79 -12.13 11.59
C PHE A 435 -34.15 -11.44 10.39
N PHE A 436 -32.92 -11.82 10.04
CA PHE A 436 -32.17 -11.22 8.95
C PHE A 436 -31.50 -12.28 8.08
N TYR A 437 -31.17 -11.90 6.85
CA TYR A 437 -30.41 -12.71 5.93
C TYR A 437 -29.27 -11.88 5.36
N VAL A 438 -28.10 -12.48 5.14
CA VAL A 438 -26.95 -11.77 4.55
C VAL A 438 -26.53 -12.46 3.26
N GLU A 439 -26.50 -11.70 2.18
CA GLU A 439 -26.10 -12.21 0.86
C GLU A 439 -25.50 -11.08 0.01
N PHE A 440 -24.42 -11.39 -0.72
CA PHE A 440 -23.74 -10.45 -1.62
C PHE A 440 -23.41 -9.09 -0.96
N GLY A 441 -22.99 -9.12 0.31
CA GLY A 441 -22.65 -7.91 1.05
C GLY A 441 -23.84 -7.08 1.51
N ASN A 442 -25.08 -7.56 1.38
CA ASN A 442 -26.28 -6.88 1.85
C ASN A 442 -26.88 -7.63 3.04
N ILE A 443 -27.37 -6.88 4.03
CA ILE A 443 -28.27 -7.43 5.06
C ILE A 443 -29.72 -7.15 4.67
N TYR A 444 -30.51 -8.21 4.65
CA TYR A 444 -31.92 -8.20 4.29
C TYR A 444 -32.78 -8.45 5.53
N PHE A 445 -33.92 -7.76 5.57
CA PHE A 445 -34.94 -7.98 6.57
C PHE A 445 -36.27 -8.31 5.89
N LYS A 446 -36.99 -9.31 6.42
CA LYS A 446 -38.32 -9.69 5.92
C LYS A 446 -39.31 -8.55 6.13
N ASP A 447 -39.29 -7.95 7.32
CA ASP A 447 -40.15 -6.83 7.67
C ASP A 447 -39.58 -5.48 7.20
N ASN A 448 -40.45 -4.48 7.04
CA ASN A 448 -40.01 -3.12 6.72
C ASN A 448 -39.43 -2.47 7.98
N ILE A 449 -38.20 -1.93 7.90
CA ILE A 449 -37.53 -1.24 9.02
C ILE A 449 -38.43 -0.15 9.62
N ASP A 450 -39.19 0.57 8.78
CA ASP A 450 -40.14 1.58 9.25
C ASP A 450 -41.21 0.98 10.19
N THR A 451 -41.70 -0.21 9.85
CA THR A 451 -42.78 -0.89 10.59
C THR A 451 -42.30 -1.74 11.76
N MET A 452 -40.99 -1.96 11.90
CA MET A 452 -40.43 -2.78 12.98
C MET A 452 -40.52 -2.10 14.35
N LEU A 453 -40.34 -0.78 14.38
CA LEU A 453 -40.35 0.03 15.60
C LEU A 453 -41.64 0.82 15.76
N VAL A 454 -42.27 1.21 14.65
CA VAL A 454 -43.46 2.05 14.63
C VAL A 454 -44.45 1.46 13.63
N SER A 455 -45.62 1.05 14.09
CA SER A 455 -46.58 0.26 13.30
C SER A 455 -47.08 0.99 12.05
N ASP A 456 -47.28 2.31 12.11
CA ASP A 456 -47.72 3.13 10.99
C ASP A 456 -47.40 4.63 11.15
N GLN A 457 -47.76 5.43 10.14
CA GLN A 457 -47.60 6.90 10.16
C GLN A 457 -48.34 7.55 11.35
N ALA A 458 -49.48 7.02 11.78
CA ALA A 458 -50.26 7.63 12.86
C ALA A 458 -49.56 7.46 14.21
N GLU A 459 -48.93 6.32 14.45
CA GLU A 459 -48.07 6.11 15.61
C GLU A 459 -46.83 7.02 15.54
N PHE A 460 -46.20 7.17 14.37
CA PHE A 460 -45.07 8.09 14.18
C PHE A 460 -45.45 9.55 14.49
N ASP A 461 -46.59 10.01 13.96
CA ASP A 461 -47.14 11.36 14.21
C ASP A 461 -47.51 11.54 15.69
N SER A 462 -47.97 10.46 16.35
CA SER A 462 -48.25 10.46 17.79
C SER A 462 -46.99 10.77 18.60
N LEU A 463 -45.84 10.18 18.27
CA LEU A 463 -44.55 10.45 18.94
C LEU A 463 -44.12 11.93 18.80
N ILE A 464 -44.45 12.57 17.67
CA ILE A 464 -44.21 14.01 17.48
C ILE A 464 -45.20 14.83 18.30
N SER A 465 -46.49 14.49 18.25
CA SER A 465 -47.55 15.24 18.93
C SER A 465 -47.48 15.13 20.46
N SER A 466 -46.96 14.02 20.99
CA SER A 466 -46.73 13.78 22.42
C SER A 466 -45.48 14.52 22.94
N GLY A 467 -44.67 15.08 22.04
CA GLY A 467 -43.41 15.75 22.37
C GLY A 467 -42.25 14.81 22.66
N GLN A 468 -42.37 13.51 22.35
CA GLN A 468 -41.25 12.57 22.42
C GLN A 468 -40.23 12.79 21.29
N MET A 469 -40.69 13.35 20.16
CA MET A 469 -39.85 13.86 19.07
C MET A 469 -40.26 15.29 18.71
N SER A 470 -39.29 16.09 18.26
CA SER A 470 -39.55 17.43 17.73
C SER A 470 -39.93 17.36 16.25
N ALA A 471 -40.88 18.17 15.77
CA ALA A 471 -41.20 18.23 14.34
C ALA A 471 -40.07 18.84 13.47
N ALA A 472 -39.15 19.60 14.07
CA ALA A 472 -38.16 20.43 13.35
C ALA A 472 -36.79 19.76 13.16
N THR A 473 -36.48 18.74 13.96
CA THR A 473 -35.21 17.99 13.94
C THR A 473 -35.26 16.91 12.86
N LYS A 474 -34.10 16.47 12.37
CA LYS A 474 -34.02 15.35 11.42
C LYS A 474 -34.31 14.03 12.14
N LYS A 475 -35.05 13.12 11.52
CA LYS A 475 -35.31 11.75 12.02
C LYS A 475 -34.72 10.70 11.11
N TYR A 476 -34.14 9.66 11.67
CA TYR A 476 -33.64 8.53 10.90
C TYR A 476 -33.54 7.31 11.81
N TYR A 477 -33.42 6.13 11.19
CA TYR A 477 -33.05 4.93 11.92
C TYR A 477 -31.54 4.77 11.93
N ARG A 478 -31.01 4.29 13.05
CA ARG A 478 -29.61 3.91 13.17
C ARG A 478 -29.54 2.40 13.35
N LEU A 479 -28.96 1.72 12.35
CA LEU A 479 -28.67 0.30 12.40
C LEU A 479 -27.24 0.10 12.91
N VAL A 480 -27.07 -0.59 14.03
CA VAL A 480 -25.76 -0.97 14.60
C VAL A 480 -25.60 -2.48 14.50
N ILE A 481 -24.52 -2.91 13.86
CA ILE A 481 -24.15 -4.31 13.67
C ILE A 481 -22.81 -4.55 14.35
N ILE A 482 -22.73 -5.60 15.18
CA ILE A 482 -21.47 -6.06 15.78
C ILE A 482 -21.20 -7.49 15.31
N PHE A 483 -19.99 -7.74 14.82
CA PHE A 483 -19.58 -9.03 14.26
C PHE A 483 -18.15 -9.40 14.67
N ASP A 484 -17.88 -10.70 14.65
CA ASP A 484 -16.56 -11.24 14.95
C ASP A 484 -15.68 -11.21 13.70
N MET A 485 -14.52 -10.54 13.78
CA MET A 485 -13.51 -10.58 12.71
C MET A 485 -12.58 -11.79 12.84
N ILE A 486 -12.51 -12.39 14.03
CA ILE A 486 -11.72 -13.58 14.33
C ILE A 486 -12.63 -14.61 14.99
N VAL A 487 -12.60 -15.85 14.47
CA VAL A 487 -13.48 -16.92 14.92
C VAL A 487 -12.65 -18.16 15.27
N PRO A 488 -12.92 -18.84 16.41
CA PRO A 488 -12.24 -20.09 16.73
C PRO A 488 -12.61 -21.20 15.75
N ASP A 489 -11.64 -22.06 15.43
CA ASP A 489 -11.90 -23.29 14.69
C ASP A 489 -12.85 -24.21 15.49
N SER A 490 -14.03 -24.44 14.90
CA SER A 490 -15.07 -25.32 15.43
C SER A 490 -14.83 -26.79 15.07
N GLY A 491 -13.88 -27.09 14.19
CA GLY A 491 -13.65 -28.42 13.62
C GLY A 491 -14.69 -28.84 12.58
N SER A 492 -15.62 -27.95 12.21
CA SER A 492 -16.60 -28.20 11.16
C SER A 492 -15.95 -28.27 9.77
N GLU A 493 -16.57 -28.98 8.83
CA GLU A 493 -16.09 -29.04 7.44
C GLU A 493 -16.03 -27.65 6.78
N THR A 494 -16.95 -26.75 7.12
CA THR A 494 -16.94 -25.37 6.66
C THR A 494 -15.70 -24.62 7.16
N HIS A 495 -15.39 -24.70 8.46
CA HIS A 495 -14.19 -24.06 9.01
C HIS A 495 -12.91 -24.65 8.42
N LYS A 496 -12.85 -25.97 8.21
CA LYS A 496 -11.68 -26.61 7.57
C LYS A 496 -11.45 -26.10 6.15
N ARG A 497 -12.52 -25.97 5.35
CA ARG A 497 -12.44 -25.42 3.98
C ARG A 497 -12.02 -23.95 3.98
N MET A 498 -12.60 -23.15 4.86
CA MET A 498 -12.27 -21.74 5.01
C MET A 498 -10.81 -21.56 5.47
N ALA A 499 -10.37 -22.31 6.47
CA ALA A 499 -8.99 -22.28 6.95
C ALA A 499 -7.98 -22.69 5.86
N LEU A 500 -8.31 -23.70 5.04
CA LEU A 500 -7.46 -24.09 3.91
C LEU A 500 -7.39 -22.99 2.83
N SER A 501 -8.52 -22.37 2.52
CA SER A 501 -8.60 -21.23 1.59
C SER A 501 -7.75 -20.06 2.08
N GLN A 502 -7.94 -19.67 3.35
CA GLN A 502 -7.19 -18.62 4.02
C GLN A 502 -5.70 -18.93 4.05
N ALA A 503 -5.30 -20.14 4.44
CA ALA A 503 -3.90 -20.54 4.44
C ALA A 503 -3.27 -20.41 3.04
N THR A 504 -3.99 -20.82 1.98
CA THR A 504 -3.49 -20.72 0.61
C THR A 504 -3.32 -19.26 0.18
N ALA A 505 -4.31 -18.41 0.44
CA ALA A 505 -4.25 -17.00 0.09
C ALA A 505 -3.19 -16.23 0.91
N TYR A 506 -3.13 -16.46 2.21
CA TYR A 506 -2.20 -15.81 3.13
C TYR A 506 -0.75 -16.15 2.82
N VAL A 507 -0.48 -17.39 2.40
CA VAL A 507 0.85 -17.78 1.93
C VAL A 507 1.28 -17.02 0.67
N ILE A 508 0.34 -16.74 -0.25
CA ILE A 508 0.62 -15.89 -1.43
C ILE A 508 0.89 -14.44 -1.01
N MET A 509 0.15 -13.94 -0.02
CA MET A 509 0.37 -12.59 0.53
C MET A 509 1.72 -12.49 1.26
N ASP A 510 2.13 -13.51 2.00
CA ASP A 510 3.45 -13.60 2.62
C ASP A 510 4.57 -13.63 1.57
N TYR A 511 4.36 -14.32 0.45
CA TYR A 511 5.29 -14.31 -0.68
C TYR A 511 5.44 -12.91 -1.26
N MET A 512 4.32 -12.24 -1.53
CA MET A 512 4.30 -10.86 -2.00
C MET A 512 5.00 -9.89 -1.04
N ASN A 513 4.77 -10.06 0.26
CA ASN A 513 5.41 -9.29 1.32
C ASN A 513 6.93 -9.49 1.32
N GLN A 514 7.40 -10.73 1.49
CA GLN A 514 8.84 -11.02 1.54
C GLN A 514 9.56 -10.57 0.27
N TYR A 515 8.97 -10.83 -0.90
CA TYR A 515 9.53 -10.42 -2.18
C TYR A 515 9.62 -8.90 -2.29
N THR A 516 8.51 -8.19 -2.08
CA THR A 516 8.47 -6.73 -2.27
C THR A 516 9.37 -6.03 -1.25
N PHE A 517 9.37 -6.48 0.00
CA PHE A 517 10.28 -5.97 1.01
C PHE A 517 11.74 -6.20 0.61
N ALA A 518 12.09 -7.42 0.20
CA ALA A 518 13.46 -7.74 -0.22
C ALA A 518 13.90 -6.88 -1.40
N LYS A 519 13.04 -6.71 -2.41
CA LYS A 519 13.28 -5.87 -3.58
C LYS A 519 13.46 -4.40 -3.21
N SER A 520 12.49 -3.80 -2.53
CA SER A 520 12.53 -2.39 -2.11
C SER A 520 13.77 -2.10 -1.26
N THR A 521 14.08 -2.97 -0.29
CA THR A 521 15.28 -2.79 0.54
C THR A 521 16.57 -2.98 -0.25
N ALA A 522 16.64 -3.94 -1.18
CA ALA A 522 17.80 -4.09 -2.05
C ALA A 522 18.03 -2.87 -2.94
N ASP A 523 16.96 -2.31 -3.51
CA ASP A 523 17.00 -1.08 -4.30
C ASP A 523 17.51 0.10 -3.46
N MET A 524 16.98 0.30 -2.25
CA MET A 524 17.48 1.32 -1.31
C MET A 524 18.98 1.12 -0.98
N ILE A 525 19.38 -0.11 -0.63
CA ILE A 525 20.78 -0.44 -0.29
C ILE A 525 21.71 -0.20 -1.48
N SER A 526 21.27 -0.54 -2.68
CA SER A 526 22.04 -0.34 -3.91
C SER A 526 22.19 1.14 -4.27
N GLU A 527 21.13 1.95 -4.12
CA GLU A 527 21.15 3.38 -4.34
C GLU A 527 22.08 4.10 -3.34
N ILE A 528 22.03 3.68 -2.07
CA ILE A 528 22.95 4.13 -1.03
C ILE A 528 24.38 3.74 -1.41
N GLY A 529 24.59 2.48 -1.74
CA GLY A 529 25.90 1.99 -2.15
C GLY A 529 26.47 2.81 -3.30
N TYR A 530 25.63 3.16 -4.27
CA TYR A 530 26.01 3.91 -5.45
C TYR A 530 26.39 5.34 -5.09
N THR A 531 25.49 6.03 -4.40
CA THR A 531 25.64 7.44 -4.01
C THR A 531 26.87 7.63 -3.12
N GLU A 532 27.10 6.71 -2.17
CA GLU A 532 28.24 6.76 -1.26
C GLU A 532 29.56 6.48 -2.00
N THR A 533 29.61 5.47 -2.86
CA THR A 533 30.82 5.16 -3.62
C THR A 533 31.18 6.29 -4.59
N LEU A 534 30.18 6.85 -5.28
CA LEU A 534 30.34 8.00 -6.15
C LEU A 534 30.89 9.20 -5.37
N THR A 535 30.25 9.54 -4.26
CA THR A 535 30.62 10.67 -3.39
C THR A 535 32.04 10.54 -2.85
N VAL A 536 32.39 9.37 -2.31
CA VAL A 536 33.68 9.23 -1.64
C VAL A 536 34.82 9.10 -2.63
N ARG A 537 34.65 8.35 -3.73
CA ARG A 537 35.67 8.30 -4.78
C ARG A 537 35.88 9.66 -5.44
N SER A 538 34.79 10.39 -5.75
CA SER A 538 34.92 11.73 -6.32
C SER A 538 35.58 12.71 -5.33
N SER A 539 35.29 12.61 -4.03
CA SER A 539 35.94 13.39 -2.97
C SER A 539 37.43 13.05 -2.81
N ILE A 540 37.80 11.76 -2.80
CA ILE A 540 39.21 11.33 -2.71
C ILE A 540 40.00 11.79 -3.93
N ILE A 541 39.44 11.70 -5.13
CA ILE A 541 40.11 12.10 -6.37
C ILE A 541 40.23 13.63 -6.47
N SER A 542 39.20 14.36 -6.02
CA SER A 542 39.20 15.84 -6.06
C SER A 542 39.97 16.48 -4.91
N ALA A 543 40.17 15.81 -3.78
CA ALA A 543 40.87 16.35 -2.62
C ALA A 543 42.31 16.85 -2.93
N PRO A 544 43.16 16.12 -3.67
CA PRO A 544 44.47 16.63 -4.11
C PRO A 544 44.37 17.85 -5.04
N ALA A 545 43.37 17.88 -5.94
CA ALA A 545 43.17 18.99 -6.86
C ALA A 545 42.71 20.27 -6.13
N SER A 546 41.86 20.14 -5.13
CA SER A 546 41.44 21.24 -4.25
C SER A 546 42.60 21.76 -3.39
N LEU A 547 43.49 20.89 -2.93
CA LEU A 547 44.70 21.29 -2.20
C LEU A 547 45.67 22.09 -3.09
N LEU A 548 45.88 21.66 -4.34
CA LEU A 548 46.75 22.34 -5.30
C LEU A 548 46.16 23.65 -5.83
N GLY A 549 44.84 23.72 -6.03
CA GLY A 549 44.15 24.95 -6.42
C GLY A 549 44.16 26.04 -5.34
N SER A 550 44.34 25.68 -4.07
CA SER A 550 44.50 26.64 -2.96
C SER A 550 45.91 27.26 -2.86
N TRP A 551 46.88 26.71 -3.60
CA TRP A 551 48.28 27.15 -3.66
C TRP A 551 48.61 28.03 -4.88
N ALA A 552 47.74 28.06 -5.88
CA ALA A 552 47.77 28.99 -7.01
C ALA A 552 46.95 30.25 -6.68
#